data_AF-A0A941TZ27-F1
#
_entry.id   AF-A0A941TZ27-F1
#
_cell.length_a   1.000
_cell.length_b   1.000
_cell.length_c   1.000
_cell.angle_alpha   90.00
_cell.angle_beta   90.00
_cell.angle_gamma   90.00
#
_symmetry.space_group_name_H-M   'P 1'
#
loop_
_entity.id
_entity.type
_entity.pdbx_description
1 polymer ?
#
loop_
_entity_poly.entity_id
_entity_poly.type
_entity_poly.pdbx_seq_one_letter_code
_entity_poly.pdbx_strand_id
1 'polypeptide(L)'
;MSTRAAPHPSTIIGTGLPPLPRAGAGAVLTPLQRRLVVAAIVAAHALAAWGLMQVKAVRDAVTEAAPILVSLLATPAPPAPPPPAPPPPTPKAQPRAQLKPIPEPRVLATPASPAPDAVAVPPPQEAPAPPVAAPAPVVSVPAPVTAAAEPAAPAPAPKLLPDDAVQYLQAPQVVYPPLSL
;
A
#
# COMPACT_ATOMS: atom_id res chain seq x y z
N MET A 1 81.67 11.73 5.10
CA MET A 1 81.08 10.71 4.19
C MET A 1 79.80 10.22 4.85
N SER A 2 78.65 10.76 4.44
CA SER A 2 77.34 10.46 5.05
C SER A 2 76.49 9.65 4.07
N THR A 3 76.27 8.37 4.36
CA THR A 3 75.28 7.55 3.68
C THR A 3 73.99 7.57 4.48
N ARG A 4 73.01 8.33 4.00
CA ARG A 4 71.63 8.36 4.51
C ARG A 4 70.92 7.09 4.03
N ALA A 5 70.49 6.26 4.98
CA ALA A 5 69.64 5.11 4.73
C ALA A 5 68.31 5.54 4.08
N ALA A 6 67.91 4.82 3.02
CA ALA A 6 66.60 4.94 2.42
C ALA A 6 65.55 4.30 3.33
N PRO A 7 64.38 4.93 3.57
CA PRO A 7 63.26 4.23 4.17
C PRO A 7 62.65 3.28 3.12
N HIS A 8 62.71 1.98 3.39
CA HIS A 8 61.92 0.98 2.67
C HIS A 8 60.42 1.32 2.82
N PRO A 9 59.60 1.30 1.75
CA PRO A 9 58.17 1.26 1.92
C PRO A 9 57.82 -0.11 2.51
N SER A 10 57.43 -0.13 3.78
CA SER A 10 56.84 -1.29 4.42
C SER A 10 55.56 -1.68 3.69
N THR A 11 55.64 -2.74 2.89
CA THR A 11 54.50 -3.45 2.35
C THR A 11 53.71 -4.06 3.51
N ILE A 12 52.66 -3.37 3.96
CA ILE A 12 51.66 -3.96 4.84
C ILE A 12 50.72 -4.76 3.94
N ILE A 13 51.01 -6.06 3.82
CA ILE A 13 50.09 -7.04 3.23
C ILE A 13 48.98 -7.27 4.26
N GLY A 14 47.99 -6.39 4.26
CA GLY A 14 46.68 -6.70 4.80
C GLY A 14 45.90 -7.41 3.71
N THR A 15 45.34 -8.58 4.02
CA THR A 15 44.31 -9.26 3.20
C THR A 15 43.04 -8.40 3.17
N GLY A 16 43.11 -7.29 2.45
CA GLY A 16 41.98 -6.45 2.12
C GLY A 16 41.45 -6.90 0.77
N LEU A 17 40.14 -7.09 0.68
CA LEU A 17 39.40 -7.28 -0.57
C LEU A 17 39.95 -6.33 -1.66
N PRO A 18 40.04 -6.78 -2.93
CA PRO A 18 40.37 -5.87 -4.02
C PRO A 18 39.44 -4.66 -3.92
N PRO A 19 39.95 -3.42 -4.03
CA PRO A 19 39.11 -2.24 -3.96
C PRO A 19 38.01 -2.39 -5.00
N LEU A 20 36.76 -2.48 -4.54
CA LEU A 20 35.61 -2.54 -5.45
C LEU A 20 35.76 -1.38 -6.43
N PRO A 21 35.67 -1.62 -7.76
CA PRO A 21 35.74 -0.54 -8.72
C PRO A 21 34.69 0.48 -8.30
N ARG A 22 35.14 1.68 -7.93
CA ARG A 22 34.25 2.81 -7.65
C ARG A 22 33.27 2.87 -8.82
N ALA A 23 31.97 2.84 -8.54
CA ALA A 23 30.92 3.00 -9.54
C ALA A 23 31.24 4.27 -10.36
N GLY A 24 31.86 4.09 -11.52
CA GLY A 24 32.59 5.15 -12.21
C GLY A 24 33.70 4.65 -13.14
N ALA A 25 34.24 3.44 -12.92
CA ALA A 25 35.28 2.88 -13.78
C ALA A 25 34.82 2.50 -15.21
N GLY A 26 33.52 2.59 -15.53
CA GLY A 26 32.97 2.28 -16.86
C GLY A 26 31.73 3.07 -17.24
N ALA A 27 31.49 4.23 -16.63
CA ALA A 27 30.27 5.00 -16.88
C ALA A 27 30.42 5.91 -18.11
N VAL A 28 29.69 5.58 -19.19
CA VAL A 28 29.56 6.39 -20.43
C VAL A 28 28.80 7.72 -20.18
N LEU A 29 28.29 7.94 -18.96
CA LEU A 29 27.45 9.07 -18.59
C LEU A 29 28.19 10.06 -17.70
N THR A 30 27.97 11.36 -17.93
CA THR A 30 28.50 12.42 -17.06
C THR A 30 27.91 12.29 -15.64
N PRO A 31 28.60 12.80 -14.60
CA PRO A 31 28.09 12.73 -13.22
C PRO A 31 26.71 13.35 -13.05
N LEU A 32 26.41 14.41 -13.83
CA LEU A 32 25.10 15.06 -13.83
C LEU A 32 24.02 14.17 -14.48
N GLN A 33 24.31 13.59 -15.65
CA GLN A 33 23.38 12.64 -16.30
C GLN A 33 23.07 11.44 -15.40
N ARG A 34 24.08 10.89 -14.72
CA ARG A 34 23.87 9.80 -13.77
C ARG A 34 22.93 10.21 -12.63
N ARG A 35 23.10 11.41 -12.06
CA ARG A 35 22.21 11.93 -11.02
C ARG A 35 20.78 12.11 -11.53
N LEU A 36 20.61 12.59 -12.76
CA LEU A 36 19.29 12.73 -13.38
C LEU A 36 18.61 11.38 -13.60
N VAL A 37 19.33 10.37 -14.08
CA VAL A 37 18.79 9.00 -14.24
C VAL A 37 18.37 8.43 -12.89
N VAL A 38 19.21 8.56 -11.87
CA VAL A 38 18.87 8.11 -10.52
C VAL A 38 17.64 8.85 -9.99
N ALA A 39 17.57 10.17 -10.14
CA ALA A 39 16.43 10.97 -9.74
C ALA A 39 15.14 10.57 -10.47
N ALA A 40 15.23 10.29 -11.79
CA ALA A 40 14.10 9.83 -12.58
C ALA A 40 13.58 8.47 -12.12
N ILE A 41 14.48 7.54 -11.79
CA ILE A 41 14.10 6.23 -11.24
C ILE A 41 13.39 6.41 -9.89
N VAL A 42 13.96 7.22 -9.00
CA VAL A 42 13.33 7.50 -7.69
C VAL A 42 11.97 8.14 -7.86
N ALA A 43 11.83 9.11 -8.76
CA ALA A 43 10.55 9.74 -9.07
C ALA A 43 9.53 8.75 -9.63
N ALA A 44 9.94 7.85 -10.53
CA ALA A 44 9.08 6.81 -11.08
C ALA A 44 8.58 5.86 -9.98
N HIS A 45 9.44 5.46 -9.04
CA HIS A 45 9.04 4.63 -7.91
C HIS A 45 8.09 5.37 -6.97
N ALA A 46 8.34 6.66 -6.69
CA ALA A 46 7.46 7.47 -5.87
C ALA A 46 6.07 7.59 -6.51
N LEU A 47 5.99 7.82 -7.82
CA LEU A 47 4.73 7.85 -8.57
C LEU A 47 4.03 6.49 -8.60
N ALA A 48 4.77 5.39 -8.76
CA ALA A 48 4.22 4.04 -8.72
C ALA A 48 3.65 3.71 -7.32
N ALA A 49 4.41 4.01 -6.26
CA ALA A 49 3.96 3.84 -4.88
C ALA A 49 2.73 4.71 -4.58
N TRP A 50 2.74 5.97 -5.04
CA TRP A 50 1.60 6.88 -4.92
C TRP A 50 0.37 6.34 -5.64
N GLY A 51 0.51 5.92 -6.90
CA GLY A 51 -0.57 5.32 -7.68
C GLY A 51 -1.12 4.06 -7.03
N LEU A 52 -0.26 3.21 -6.48
CA LEU A 52 -0.66 2.01 -5.74
C LEU A 52 -1.44 2.38 -4.47
N MET A 53 -1.04 3.43 -3.77
CA MET A 53 -1.79 3.97 -2.62
C MET A 53 -3.16 4.55 -3.01
N GLN A 54 -3.44 4.84 -4.28
CA GLN A 54 -4.80 5.22 -4.69
C GLN A 54 -5.75 4.03 -4.81
N VAL A 55 -5.26 2.80 -4.77
CA VAL A 55 -6.12 1.60 -4.75
C VAL A 55 -6.71 1.44 -3.36
N LYS A 56 -8.04 1.36 -3.25
CA LYS A 56 -8.73 1.23 -1.94
C LYS A 56 -8.23 0.02 -1.14
N ALA A 57 -8.11 -1.13 -1.77
CA ALA A 57 -7.61 -2.35 -1.14
C ALA A 57 -6.19 -2.19 -0.53
N VAL A 58 -5.32 -1.41 -1.19
CA VAL A 58 -3.96 -1.15 -0.68
C VAL A 58 -4.01 -0.22 0.53
N ARG A 59 -4.87 0.81 0.50
CA ARG A 59 -5.07 1.72 1.64
C ARG A 59 -5.61 0.96 2.85
N ASP A 60 -6.61 0.12 2.63
CA ASP A 60 -7.23 -0.70 3.67
C ASP A 60 -6.19 -1.64 4.30
N ALA A 61 -5.39 -2.33 3.46
CA ALA A 61 -4.30 -3.19 3.94
C ALA A 61 -3.23 -2.43 4.72
N VAL A 62 -2.86 -1.21 4.29
CA VAL A 62 -1.91 -0.36 5.03
C VAL A 62 -2.49 0.07 6.38
N THR A 63 -3.77 0.43 6.44
CA THR A 63 -4.42 0.78 7.72
C THR A 63 -4.53 -0.40 8.68
N GLU A 64 -4.74 -1.62 8.17
CA GLU A 64 -4.76 -2.84 8.97
C GLU A 64 -3.35 -3.24 9.46
N ALA A 65 -2.32 -3.07 8.63
CA ALA A 65 -0.95 -3.41 8.97
C ALA A 65 -0.25 -2.36 9.87
N ALA A 66 -0.67 -1.09 9.80
CA ALA A 66 -0.11 0.01 10.58
C ALA A 66 -0.04 -0.27 12.10
N PRO A 67 -1.11 -0.69 12.80
CA PRO A 67 -1.05 -0.95 14.25
C PRO A 67 -0.11 -2.12 14.60
N ILE A 68 0.03 -3.10 13.72
CA ILE A 68 0.96 -4.22 13.92
C ILE A 68 2.39 -3.71 13.85
N LEU A 69 2.73 -2.93 12.82
CA LEU A 69 4.05 -2.32 12.67
C LEU A 69 4.37 -1.39 13.84
N VAL A 70 3.42 -0.58 14.29
CA VAL A 70 3.59 0.29 15.47
C VAL A 70 3.83 -0.54 16.73
N SER A 71 3.10 -1.64 16.91
CA SER A 71 3.28 -2.53 18.07
C SER A 71 4.65 -3.22 18.07
N LEU A 72 5.17 -3.59 16.89
CA LEU A 72 6.50 -4.21 16.73
C LEU A 72 7.64 -3.20 16.90
N LEU A 73 7.43 -1.95 16.48
CA LEU A 73 8.41 -0.86 16.61
C LEU A 73 8.32 -0.16 17.98
N ALA A 74 7.26 -0.40 18.74
CA ALA A 74 7.09 0.16 20.08
C ALA A 74 8.19 -0.37 20.99
N THR A 75 9.06 0.52 21.44
CA THR A 75 9.97 0.23 22.54
C THR A 75 9.13 -0.09 23.79
N PRO A 76 9.43 -1.17 24.53
CA PRO A 76 8.64 -1.55 25.70
C PRO A 76 8.55 -0.37 26.67
N ALA A 77 7.31 -0.03 27.04
CA ALA A 77 7.04 1.11 27.90
C ALA A 77 7.75 0.95 29.24
N PRO A 78 8.39 2.01 29.77
CA PRO A 78 8.95 2.00 31.11
C PRO A 78 7.90 1.58 32.14
N PRO A 79 8.27 0.81 33.18
CA PRO A 79 7.32 0.42 34.21
C PRO A 79 6.65 1.65 34.81
N ALA A 80 5.31 1.61 34.90
CA ALA A 80 4.53 2.73 35.41
C ALA A 80 4.96 3.06 36.85
N PRO A 81 5.08 4.35 37.20
CA PRO A 81 5.34 4.75 38.57
C PRO A 81 4.23 4.22 39.49
N PRO A 82 4.55 3.87 40.75
CA PRO A 82 3.56 3.34 41.68
C PRO A 82 2.40 4.35 41.83
N PRO A 83 1.15 3.86 41.88
CA PRO A 83 0.00 4.74 42.02
C PRO A 83 0.14 5.59 43.29
N PRO A 84 -0.22 6.89 43.25
CA PRO A 84 -0.23 7.73 44.44
C PRO A 84 -1.12 7.11 45.51
N ALA A 85 -0.69 7.21 46.77
CA ALA A 85 -1.43 6.66 47.90
C ALA A 85 -2.87 7.17 47.91
N PRO A 86 -3.88 6.30 48.16
CA PRO A 86 -5.26 6.72 48.18
C PRO A 86 -5.47 7.84 49.22
N PRO A 87 -6.29 8.85 48.91
CA PRO A 87 -6.62 9.89 49.88
C PRO A 87 -7.29 9.26 51.11
N PRO A 88 -7.09 9.84 52.31
CA PRO A 88 -7.72 9.34 53.52
C PRO A 88 -9.25 9.29 53.34
N PRO A 89 -9.92 8.26 53.87
CA PRO A 89 -11.37 8.12 53.73
C PRO A 89 -12.05 9.35 54.34
N THR A 90 -12.88 10.03 53.55
CA THR A 90 -13.74 11.09 54.06
C THR A 90 -14.79 10.47 54.99
N PRO A 91 -15.08 11.09 56.15
CA PRO A 91 -16.13 10.62 57.04
C PRO A 91 -17.47 10.54 56.30
N LYS A 92 -18.13 9.38 56.36
CA LYS A 92 -19.46 9.16 55.77
C LYS A 92 -20.47 10.12 56.43
N ALA A 93 -21.19 10.89 55.61
CA ALA A 93 -22.32 11.69 56.07
C ALA A 93 -23.38 10.76 56.69
N GLN A 94 -23.86 11.13 57.89
CA GLN A 94 -24.91 10.38 58.58
C GLN A 94 -26.23 10.41 57.78
N PRO A 95 -27.03 9.33 57.84
CA PRO A 95 -28.30 9.27 57.13
C PRO A 95 -29.27 10.28 57.75
N ARG A 96 -29.72 11.26 56.96
CA ARG A 96 -30.92 12.02 57.31
C ARG A 96 -32.14 11.19 56.93
N ALA A 97 -33.09 11.12 57.87
CA ALA A 97 -34.33 10.39 57.75
C ALA A 97 -35.06 10.73 56.44
N GLN A 98 -35.49 9.68 55.74
CA GLN A 98 -36.26 9.79 54.52
C GLN A 98 -37.66 10.33 54.82
N LEU A 99 -38.07 11.41 54.15
CA LEU A 99 -39.48 11.68 53.92
C LEU A 99 -39.92 10.93 52.65
N LYS A 100 -40.95 10.09 52.80
CA LYS A 100 -41.68 9.46 51.69
C LYS A 100 -43.00 10.24 51.46
N PRO A 101 -43.71 10.08 50.33
CA PRO A 101 -43.60 10.93 49.15
C PRO A 101 -44.94 11.62 48.81
N ILE A 102 -44.90 12.75 48.08
CA ILE A 102 -46.08 13.24 47.36
C ILE A 102 -46.11 12.56 45.97
N PRO A 103 -47.23 11.91 45.57
CA PRO A 103 -47.39 11.38 44.23
C PRO A 103 -47.39 12.52 43.22
N GLU A 104 -46.38 12.56 42.35
CA GLU A 104 -46.38 13.47 41.21
C GLU A 104 -47.45 13.04 40.20
N PRO A 105 -48.19 13.99 39.62
CA PRO A 105 -49.20 13.70 38.61
C PRO A 105 -48.55 13.01 37.41
N ARG A 106 -49.18 11.90 37.01
CA ARG A 106 -48.85 11.11 35.82
C ARG A 106 -48.83 12.02 34.60
N VAL A 107 -47.64 12.37 34.13
CA VAL A 107 -47.44 12.96 32.81
C VAL A 107 -47.73 11.86 31.79
N LEU A 108 -48.79 12.06 31.03
CA LEU A 108 -49.15 11.19 29.90
C LEU A 108 -47.95 11.17 28.94
N ALA A 109 -47.53 9.98 28.55
CA ALA A 109 -46.57 9.81 27.47
C ALA A 109 -47.13 10.52 26.24
N THR A 110 -46.43 11.54 25.75
CA THR A 110 -46.62 12.01 24.38
C THR A 110 -46.15 10.86 23.48
N PRO A 111 -47.03 10.27 22.65
CA PRO A 111 -46.60 9.28 21.67
C PRO A 111 -45.58 9.95 20.75
N ALA A 112 -44.52 9.21 20.43
CA ALA A 112 -43.58 9.58 19.39
C ALA A 112 -44.40 9.90 18.12
N SER A 113 -44.25 11.12 17.62
CA SER A 113 -44.78 11.45 16.30
C SER A 113 -43.95 10.67 15.28
N PRO A 114 -44.56 9.80 14.45
CA PRO A 114 -43.84 9.18 13.35
C PRO A 114 -43.35 10.29 12.43
N ALA A 115 -42.08 10.19 12.03
CA ALA A 115 -41.49 11.08 11.03
C ALA A 115 -42.38 11.10 9.78
N PRO A 116 -42.65 12.27 9.18
CA PRO A 116 -43.25 12.29 7.86
C PRO A 116 -42.24 11.74 6.86
N ASP A 117 -42.55 10.59 6.27
CA ASP A 117 -42.06 10.24 4.94
C ASP A 117 -42.50 11.36 3.98
N ALA A 118 -41.57 12.25 3.64
CA ALA A 118 -41.72 13.11 2.48
C ALA A 118 -41.35 12.29 1.24
N VAL A 119 -42.40 11.92 0.53
CA VAL A 119 -42.44 11.27 -0.78
C VAL A 119 -41.34 11.79 -1.71
N ALA A 120 -40.50 10.89 -2.21
CA ALA A 120 -39.75 11.11 -3.43
C ALA A 120 -40.76 11.27 -4.59
N VAL A 121 -40.92 12.48 -5.10
CA VAL A 121 -41.59 12.69 -6.39
C VAL A 121 -40.63 12.16 -7.45
N PRO A 122 -40.95 11.09 -8.20
CA PRO A 122 -40.16 10.74 -9.37
C PRO A 122 -40.18 11.94 -10.33
N PRO A 123 -39.05 12.31 -10.95
CA PRO A 123 -39.08 13.30 -12.02
C PRO A 123 -40.12 12.86 -13.07
N PRO A 124 -40.83 13.80 -13.72
CA PRO A 124 -41.70 13.46 -14.84
C PRO A 124 -40.97 12.53 -15.81
N GLN A 125 -41.53 11.37 -16.10
CA GLN A 125 -41.06 10.57 -17.23
C GLN A 125 -41.23 11.45 -18.47
N GLU A 126 -40.11 11.81 -19.10
CA GLU A 126 -40.16 12.30 -20.46
C GLU A 126 -40.85 11.23 -21.31
N ALA A 127 -41.95 11.63 -21.96
CA ALA A 127 -42.54 10.82 -23.01
C ALA A 127 -41.43 10.53 -24.03
N PRO A 128 -41.33 9.29 -24.55
CA PRO A 128 -40.41 8.98 -25.63
C PRO A 128 -40.58 10.01 -26.76
N ALA A 129 -39.52 10.74 -27.07
CA ALA A 129 -39.49 11.55 -28.28
C ALA A 129 -39.78 10.60 -29.46
N PRO A 130 -40.72 10.94 -30.35
CA PRO A 130 -40.89 10.19 -31.58
C PRO A 130 -39.57 10.20 -32.34
N PRO A 131 -39.20 9.08 -33.01
CA PRO A 131 -37.91 8.95 -33.66
C PRO A 131 -37.77 10.03 -34.74
N VAL A 132 -36.75 10.90 -34.58
CA VAL A 132 -36.30 11.73 -35.70
C VAL A 132 -35.69 10.78 -36.72
N ALA A 133 -36.36 10.67 -37.87
CA ALA A 133 -35.86 9.93 -39.02
C ALA A 133 -34.48 10.46 -39.39
N ALA A 134 -33.46 9.62 -39.23
CA ALA A 134 -32.13 9.94 -39.70
C ALA A 134 -32.15 10.01 -41.25
N PRO A 135 -31.44 10.97 -41.86
CA PRO A 135 -31.34 11.09 -43.30
C PRO A 135 -30.67 9.85 -43.91
N ALA A 136 -31.17 9.41 -45.05
CA ALA A 136 -30.61 8.30 -45.82
C ALA A 136 -29.17 8.61 -46.26
N PRO A 137 -28.19 7.72 -46.01
CA PRO A 137 -26.85 7.90 -46.55
C PRO A 137 -26.86 7.61 -48.06
N VAL A 138 -26.45 8.61 -48.83
CA VAL A 138 -26.11 8.50 -50.25
C VAL A 138 -24.83 7.67 -50.43
N VAL A 139 -24.92 6.72 -51.36
CA VAL A 139 -23.90 5.87 -52.00
C VAL A 139 -22.82 6.78 -52.67
N SER A 140 -21.49 6.57 -52.68
CA SER A 140 -20.69 5.46 -53.27
C SER A 140 -19.14 5.65 -53.15
N VAL A 141 -18.39 4.55 -52.92
CA VAL A 141 -17.16 4.00 -53.62
C VAL A 141 -15.81 4.80 -53.59
N PRO A 142 -14.58 4.18 -53.50
CA PRO A 142 -14.17 2.87 -54.04
C PRO A 142 -13.52 1.84 -53.09
N ALA A 143 -13.61 0.59 -53.54
CA ALA A 143 -13.14 -0.62 -52.88
C ALA A 143 -11.61 -0.79 -52.96
N PRO A 144 -10.92 -1.06 -51.84
CA PRO A 144 -9.76 -1.92 -51.85
C PRO A 144 -10.20 -3.38 -51.80
N VAL A 145 -9.47 -4.18 -52.59
CA VAL A 145 -9.64 -5.60 -52.82
C VAL A 145 -9.85 -6.46 -51.57
N THR A 146 -10.73 -7.43 -51.75
CA THR A 146 -11.15 -8.51 -50.86
C THR A 146 -9.97 -9.29 -50.28
N ALA A 147 -9.92 -9.41 -48.95
CA ALA A 147 -9.49 -10.63 -48.29
C ALA A 147 -10.63 -11.04 -47.35
N ALA A 148 -11.26 -12.17 -47.62
CA ALA A 148 -12.28 -12.73 -46.75
C ALA A 148 -11.72 -12.83 -45.33
N ALA A 149 -12.37 -12.15 -44.37
CA ALA A 149 -12.02 -12.28 -42.96
C ALA A 149 -12.41 -13.69 -42.51
N GLU A 150 -11.44 -14.59 -42.52
CA GLU A 150 -11.52 -15.86 -41.82
C GLU A 150 -11.81 -15.57 -40.34
N PRO A 151 -12.74 -16.29 -39.68
CA PRO A 151 -12.96 -16.12 -38.24
C PRO A 151 -11.63 -16.31 -37.51
N ALA A 152 -11.17 -15.27 -36.80
CA ALA A 152 -9.95 -15.34 -36.01
C ALA A 152 -10.07 -16.52 -35.03
N ALA A 153 -9.18 -17.51 -35.18
CA ALA A 153 -9.13 -18.65 -34.28
C ALA A 153 -8.94 -18.15 -32.83
N PRO A 154 -9.64 -18.74 -31.84
CA PRO A 154 -9.46 -18.37 -30.45
C PRO A 154 -7.99 -18.56 -30.05
N ALA A 155 -7.44 -17.58 -29.30
CA ALA A 155 -6.08 -17.63 -28.80
C ALA A 155 -5.84 -18.92 -28.01
N PRO A 156 -4.66 -19.57 -28.14
CA PRO A 156 -4.37 -20.79 -27.40
C PRO A 156 -4.42 -20.50 -25.90
N ALA A 157 -5.19 -21.31 -25.17
CA ALA A 157 -5.28 -21.21 -23.73
C ALA A 157 -3.89 -21.37 -23.08
N PRO A 158 -3.59 -20.62 -21.99
CA PRO A 158 -2.33 -20.76 -21.27
C PRO A 158 -2.15 -22.20 -20.80
N LYS A 159 -0.98 -22.79 -21.07
CA LYS A 159 -0.63 -24.14 -20.62
C LYS A 159 -0.51 -24.12 -19.09
N LEU A 160 -1.51 -24.67 -18.40
CA LEU A 160 -1.45 -24.94 -16.97
C LEU A 160 -0.71 -26.26 -16.77
N LEU A 161 0.57 -26.19 -16.42
CA LEU A 161 1.31 -27.36 -15.94
C LEU A 161 1.05 -27.53 -14.44
N PRO A 162 0.61 -28.71 -13.98
CA PRO A 162 0.61 -29.03 -12.56
C PRO A 162 2.02 -28.94 -11.99
N ASP A 163 2.18 -28.51 -10.73
CA ASP A 163 3.50 -28.40 -10.09
C ASP A 163 4.30 -29.71 -10.12
N ASP A 164 3.60 -30.85 -10.08
CA ASP A 164 4.20 -32.20 -10.15
C ASP A 164 4.74 -32.56 -11.55
N ALA A 165 4.28 -31.87 -12.61
CA ALA A 165 4.76 -32.06 -13.98
C ALA A 165 6.06 -31.30 -14.28
N VAL A 166 6.58 -30.53 -13.31
CA VAL A 166 7.84 -29.80 -13.43
C VAL A 166 9.00 -30.75 -13.13
N GLN A 167 9.48 -31.45 -14.15
CA GLN A 167 10.69 -32.25 -14.03
C GLN A 167 11.93 -31.37 -14.23
N TYR A 168 12.74 -31.23 -13.18
CA TYR A 168 14.01 -30.51 -13.25
C TYR A 168 14.98 -31.27 -14.16
N LEU A 169 15.34 -30.67 -15.29
CA LEU A 169 16.43 -31.19 -16.15
C LEU A 169 17.79 -31.13 -15.44
N GLN A 170 17.93 -30.24 -14.45
CA GLN A 170 19.14 -30.03 -13.67
C GLN A 170 18.79 -29.95 -12.19
N ALA A 171 19.43 -30.79 -11.38
CA ALA A 171 19.21 -30.82 -9.94
C ALA A 171 19.64 -29.48 -9.29
N PRO A 172 18.84 -28.90 -8.37
CA PRO A 172 19.24 -27.74 -7.60
C PRO A 172 20.51 -28.00 -6.80
N GLN A 173 21.54 -27.18 -6.99
CA GLN A 173 22.76 -27.27 -6.20
C GLN A 173 22.59 -26.51 -4.89
N VAL A 174 22.64 -27.23 -3.77
CA VAL A 174 22.57 -26.63 -2.44
C VAL A 174 23.97 -26.18 -2.02
N VAL A 175 24.20 -24.87 -1.97
CA VAL A 175 25.45 -24.29 -1.46
C VAL A 175 25.24 -23.83 -0.02
N TYR A 176 25.96 -24.45 0.91
CA TYR A 176 25.94 -24.06 2.32
C TYR A 176 26.98 -22.97 2.60
N PRO A 177 26.66 -22.00 3.46
CA PRO A 177 27.64 -21.02 3.93
C PRO A 177 28.75 -21.71 4.72
N PRO A 178 30.02 -21.27 4.61
CA PRO A 178 31.09 -21.82 5.43
C PRO A 178 30.82 -21.49 6.90
N LEU A 179 30.79 -22.53 7.73
CA LEU A 179 30.74 -22.36 9.19
C LEU A 179 32.03 -21.64 9.61
N SER A 180 31.88 -20.47 10.25
CA SER A 180 33.01 -19.78 10.87
C SER A 180 33.37 -20.52 12.15
N LEU A 181 34.57 -21.09 12.20
CA LEU A 181 35.21 -21.61 13.41
C LEU A 181 36.06 -20.53 14.05
#